data_AF-A0A1E4FQI0-F1
#
_entry.id   AF-A0A1E4FQI0-F1
#
_cell.length_a   1.000
_cell.length_b   1.000
_cell.length_c   1.000
_cell.angle_alpha   90.00
_cell.angle_beta   90.00
_cell.angle_gamma   90.00
#
_symmetry.space_group_name_H-M   'P 1'
#
loop_
_entity.id
_entity.type
_entity.pdbx_description
1 polymer ?
#
loop_
_entity_poly.entity_id
_entity_poly.type
_entity_poly.pdbx_seq_one_letter_code
_entity_poly.pdbx_strand_id
1 'polypeptide(L)'
;MPRLAATALLLAASLAAPMPAQSQDGAPINVNVNMARVLRISAPAATVIVGNPGIADVTIQDPLTLILTGKSYGQTNLIVLDSRGEPIADTMVEVMQMTAGVMTVYQGLSRTTLACAPVCQPVVMMGDDNGFSGQALASSQLVQSAAN
;
A
#
# COMPACT_ATOMS: atom_id res chain seq x y z
N MET A 1 20.42 -6.30 -77.17
CA MET A 1 21.66 -6.62 -76.41
C MET A 1 22.29 -5.28 -76.05
N PRO A 2 22.62 -4.90 -74.79
CA PRO A 2 22.69 -5.62 -73.49
C PRO A 2 21.39 -5.46 -72.66
N ARG A 3 20.98 -6.31 -71.71
CA ARG A 3 21.57 -7.04 -70.56
C ARG A 3 21.60 -6.23 -69.25
N LEU A 4 20.66 -6.62 -68.37
CA LEU A 4 20.67 -6.67 -66.91
C LEU A 4 20.84 -5.39 -66.08
N ALA A 5 19.80 -5.07 -65.32
CA ALA A 5 19.92 -4.62 -63.93
C ALA A 5 18.67 -5.06 -63.14
N ALA A 6 18.65 -6.33 -62.75
CA ALA A 6 17.77 -6.83 -61.70
C ALA A 6 18.47 -6.57 -60.35
N THR A 7 18.18 -5.44 -59.72
CA THR A 7 18.65 -5.13 -58.38
C THR A 7 17.73 -5.82 -57.36
N ALA A 8 18.29 -6.85 -56.74
CA ALA A 8 17.68 -7.67 -55.71
C ALA A 8 17.27 -6.85 -54.48
N LEU A 9 16.00 -6.93 -54.11
CA LEU A 9 15.45 -6.40 -52.86
C LEU A 9 15.72 -7.43 -51.75
N LEU A 10 16.90 -7.34 -51.13
CA LEU A 10 17.33 -8.24 -50.05
C LEU A 10 17.01 -7.65 -48.67
N LEU A 11 16.15 -8.37 -47.95
CA LEU A 11 16.10 -8.61 -46.50
C LEU A 11 16.27 -7.41 -45.55
N ALA A 12 15.14 -6.88 -45.08
CA ALA A 12 15.05 -6.23 -43.76
C ALA A 12 14.29 -7.13 -42.79
N ALA A 13 14.93 -8.21 -42.34
CA ALA A 13 14.46 -9.00 -41.20
C ALA A 13 14.88 -8.28 -39.91
N SER A 14 14.05 -7.36 -39.45
CA SER A 14 14.22 -6.65 -38.19
C SER A 14 14.19 -7.64 -37.03
N LEU A 15 15.31 -7.72 -36.30
CA LEU A 15 15.48 -8.49 -35.08
C LEU A 15 14.47 -8.03 -34.02
N ALA A 16 13.42 -8.81 -33.79
CA ALA A 16 12.61 -8.72 -32.59
C ALA A 16 13.41 -9.35 -31.44
N ALA A 17 14.23 -8.54 -30.76
CA ALA A 17 14.88 -8.97 -29.52
C ALA A 17 13.80 -9.12 -28.43
N PRO A 18 13.72 -10.28 -27.73
CA PRO A 18 12.84 -10.41 -26.58
C PRO A 18 13.29 -9.44 -25.48
N MET A 19 12.42 -8.49 -25.13
CA MET A 19 12.64 -7.64 -23.96
C MET A 19 12.58 -8.52 -22.70
N PRO A 20 13.57 -8.45 -21.80
CA PRO A 20 13.48 -9.15 -20.53
C PRO A 20 12.31 -8.59 -19.72
N ALA A 21 11.37 -9.46 -19.35
CA ALA A 21 10.34 -9.13 -18.37
C ALA A 21 11.03 -8.94 -17.01
N GLN A 22 11.09 -7.69 -16.52
CA GLN A 22 11.55 -7.41 -15.17
C GLN A 22 10.54 -8.01 -14.18
N SER A 23 10.94 -9.09 -13.52
CA SER A 23 10.23 -9.66 -12.37
C SER A 23 10.14 -8.60 -11.27
N GLN A 24 8.93 -8.15 -10.93
CA GLN A 24 8.68 -7.26 -9.80
C GLN A 24 8.70 -8.00 -8.44
N ASP A 25 9.56 -9.01 -8.30
CA ASP A 25 9.73 -9.67 -7.02
C ASP A 25 10.55 -8.75 -6.10
N GLY A 26 9.89 -8.23 -5.06
CA GLY A 26 10.53 -7.44 -4.00
C GLY A 26 10.13 -5.96 -3.93
N ALA A 27 9.14 -5.50 -4.70
CA ALA A 27 8.60 -4.15 -4.49
C ALA A 27 7.90 -4.05 -3.12
N PRO A 28 8.12 -2.97 -2.34
CA PRO A 28 7.45 -2.80 -1.05
C PRO A 28 5.92 -2.79 -1.20
N ILE A 29 5.24 -3.44 -0.25
CA ILE A 29 3.79 -3.36 -0.12
C ILE A 29 3.44 -2.02 0.50
N ASN A 30 2.91 -1.11 -0.32
CA ASN A 30 2.35 0.14 0.15
C ASN A 30 0.93 -0.05 0.73
N VAL A 31 0.69 0.54 1.90
CA VAL A 31 -0.63 0.67 2.53
C VAL A 31 -0.74 2.06 3.18
N ASN A 32 -1.92 2.67 3.12
CA ASN A 32 -2.13 3.94 3.80
C ASN A 32 -2.44 3.73 5.29
N VAL A 33 -2.05 4.68 6.13
CA VAL A 33 -2.41 4.68 7.55
C VAL A 33 -3.94 4.62 7.71
N ASN A 34 -4.39 3.85 8.71
CA ASN A 34 -5.79 3.57 9.01
C ASN A 34 -6.58 2.85 7.90
N MET A 35 -5.90 2.36 6.85
CA MET A 35 -6.53 1.63 5.75
C MET A 35 -6.07 0.17 5.73
N ALA A 36 -6.93 -0.67 5.16
CA ALA A 36 -6.63 -2.08 4.93
C ALA A 36 -6.38 -2.36 3.44
N ARG A 37 -5.51 -3.33 3.17
CA ARG A 37 -5.21 -3.85 1.84
C ARG A 37 -5.31 -5.37 1.86
N VAL A 38 -6.02 -5.91 0.87
CA VAL A 38 -6.10 -7.35 0.66
C VAL A 38 -4.84 -7.83 -0.06
N LEU A 39 -4.16 -8.81 0.52
CA LEU A 39 -3.02 -9.50 -0.08
C LEU A 39 -3.43 -10.92 -0.43
N ARG A 40 -3.15 -11.32 -1.67
CA ARG A 40 -3.32 -12.70 -2.13
C ARG A 40 -1.95 -13.34 -2.22
N ILE A 41 -1.81 -14.53 -1.65
CA ILE A 41 -0.54 -15.27 -1.62
C ILE A 41 -0.62 -16.52 -2.50
N SER A 42 0.53 -17.02 -2.94
CA SER A 42 0.65 -18.13 -3.89
C SER A 42 0.46 -19.51 -3.27
N ALA A 43 0.53 -19.63 -1.95
CA ALA A 43 0.39 -20.87 -1.20
C ALA A 43 -0.29 -20.63 0.17
N PRO A 44 -0.89 -21.66 0.79
CA PRO A 44 -1.56 -21.53 2.08
C PRO A 44 -0.63 -21.02 3.20
N ALA A 45 -0.98 -19.89 3.83
CA ALA A 45 -0.26 -19.39 5.00
C ALA A 45 -0.57 -20.25 6.24
N ALA A 46 0.49 -20.68 6.93
CA ALA A 46 0.39 -21.30 8.25
C ALA A 46 0.81 -20.32 9.36
N THR A 47 1.85 -19.51 9.10
CA THR A 47 2.36 -18.52 10.06
C THR A 47 2.55 -17.18 9.37
N VAL A 48 2.13 -16.10 10.03
CA VAL A 48 2.34 -14.73 9.58
C VAL A 48 3.09 -13.96 10.66
N ILE A 49 4.15 -13.28 10.29
CA ILE A 49 5.02 -12.52 11.19
C ILE A 49 5.11 -11.10 10.65
N VAL A 50 4.82 -10.13 11.52
CA VAL A 50 5.02 -8.71 11.25
C VAL A 50 6.15 -8.22 12.14
N GLY A 51 7.16 -7.58 11.55
CA GLY A 51 8.33 -7.11 12.29
C GLY A 51 7.97 -6.13 13.41
N ASN A 52 7.07 -5.18 13.13
CA ASN A 52 6.55 -4.22 14.10
C ASN A 52 5.00 -4.09 14.01
N PRO A 53 4.24 -4.72 14.93
CA PRO A 53 2.78 -4.64 14.98
C PRO A 53 2.21 -3.27 15.37
N GLY A 54 3.07 -2.31 15.75
CA GLY A 54 2.73 -0.90 15.92
C GLY A 54 2.61 -0.16 14.57
N ILE A 55 3.34 -0.59 13.55
CA ILE A 55 3.36 0.02 12.20
C ILE A 55 2.26 -0.57 11.32
N ALA A 56 2.20 -1.89 11.23
CA ALA A 56 1.17 -2.59 10.45
C ALA A 56 0.71 -3.84 11.20
N ASP A 57 -0.45 -4.38 10.84
CA ASP A 57 -0.97 -5.63 11.39
C ASP A 57 -1.60 -6.47 10.28
N VAL A 58 -1.64 -7.80 10.45
CA VAL A 58 -2.18 -8.71 9.44
C VAL A 58 -3.13 -9.71 10.07
N THR A 59 -4.31 -9.84 9.48
CA THR A 59 -5.28 -10.88 9.82
C THR A 59 -5.43 -11.88 8.67
N ILE A 60 -5.50 -13.16 8.99
CA ILE A 60 -5.76 -14.22 8.00
C ILE A 60 -7.27 -14.33 7.82
N GLN A 61 -7.77 -14.04 6.60
CA GLN A 61 -9.18 -14.19 6.26
C GLN A 61 -9.50 -15.63 5.84
N ASP A 62 -8.62 -16.20 5.00
CA ASP A 62 -8.64 -17.58 4.54
C ASP A 62 -7.19 -18.02 4.21
N PRO A 63 -6.92 -19.30 3.91
CA PRO A 63 -5.55 -19.77 3.71
C PRO A 63 -4.74 -19.02 2.64
N LEU A 64 -5.38 -18.38 1.66
CA LEU A 64 -4.72 -17.68 0.55
C LEU A 64 -4.93 -16.16 0.58
N THR A 65 -5.66 -15.64 1.57
CA THR A 65 -6.05 -14.24 1.65
C THR A 65 -5.69 -13.64 3.01
N LEU A 66 -4.85 -12.61 2.98
CA LEU A 66 -4.44 -11.83 4.14
C LEU A 66 -5.01 -10.41 4.07
N ILE A 67 -5.41 -9.87 5.21
CA ILE A 67 -5.85 -8.48 5.36
C ILE A 67 -4.75 -7.72 6.10
N LEU A 68 -3.99 -6.91 5.37
CA LEU A 68 -2.96 -6.03 5.93
C LEU A 68 -3.58 -4.69 6.31
N THR A 69 -3.37 -4.23 7.54
CA THR A 69 -3.84 -2.94 8.04
C THR A 69 -2.67 -2.04 8.41
N GLY A 70 -2.60 -0.84 7.84
CA GLY A 70 -1.62 0.18 8.24
C GLY A 70 -2.07 0.89 9.52
N LYS A 71 -1.24 0.88 10.57
CA LYS A 71 -1.56 1.47 11.90
C LYS A 71 -0.82 2.77 12.17
N SER A 72 0.47 2.82 11.87
CA SER A 72 1.28 4.02 12.03
C SER A 72 2.31 4.16 10.91
N TYR A 73 2.79 5.39 10.72
CA TYR A 73 3.77 5.68 9.68
C TYR A 73 5.09 4.95 9.91
N GLY A 74 5.69 4.48 8.82
CA GLY A 74 7.00 3.87 8.84
C GLY A 74 7.12 2.70 7.89
N GLN A 75 8.22 1.98 8.03
CA GLN A 75 8.49 0.76 7.27
C GLN A 75 8.64 -0.41 8.25
N THR A 76 8.06 -1.54 7.89
CA THR A 76 8.24 -2.82 8.59
C THR A 76 8.36 -3.94 7.54
N ASN A 77 8.47 -5.19 7.98
CA ASN A 77 8.47 -6.33 7.09
C ASN A 77 7.35 -7.30 7.44
N LEU A 78 6.90 -8.02 6.42
CA LEU A 78 5.89 -9.06 6.49
C LEU A 78 6.53 -10.36 6.00
N ILE A 79 6.55 -11.36 6.87
CA ILE A 79 7.02 -12.70 6.55
C ILE A 79 5.82 -13.65 6.65
N VAL A 80 5.60 -14.43 5.60
CA VAL A 80 4.53 -15.43 5.53
C VAL A 80 5.17 -16.79 5.28
N LEU A 81 4.88 -17.77 6.13
CA LEU A 81 5.44 -19.11 6.06
C LEU A 81 4.35 -20.16 5.79
N ASP A 82 4.72 -21.21 5.08
CA ASP A 82 3.90 -22.42 4.89
C ASP A 82 3.94 -23.32 6.13
N SER A 83 3.21 -24.44 6.09
CA SER A 83 3.16 -25.40 7.21
C SER A 83 4.47 -26.15 7.46
N ARG A 84 5.43 -26.09 6.54
CA ARG A 84 6.78 -26.66 6.67
C ARG A 84 7.80 -25.63 7.17
N GLY A 85 7.37 -24.37 7.35
CA GLY A 85 8.23 -23.26 7.74
C GLY A 85 9.01 -22.64 6.58
N GLU A 86 8.69 -22.97 5.33
CA GLU A 86 9.29 -22.34 4.16
C GLU A 86 8.64 -20.97 3.89
N PRO A 87 9.42 -19.93 3.54
CA PRO A 87 8.86 -18.61 3.27
C PRO A 87 8.08 -18.58 1.95
N ILE A 88 6.80 -18.22 2.05
CA ILE A 88 5.91 -17.92 0.93
C ILE A 88 6.15 -16.47 0.47
N ALA A 89 6.35 -15.56 1.42
CA ALA A 89 6.68 -14.17 1.17
C ALA A 89 7.59 -13.62 2.27
N ASP A 90 8.57 -12.80 1.87
CA ASP A 90 9.36 -11.94 2.75
C ASP A 90 9.49 -10.59 2.03
N THR A 91 8.76 -9.59 2.51
CA THR A 91 8.68 -8.29 1.83
C THR A 91 8.56 -7.13 2.81
N MET A 92 9.02 -5.97 2.36
CA MET A 92 8.87 -4.72 3.09
C MET A 92 7.43 -4.20 2.96
N VAL A 93 6.90 -3.69 4.06
CA VAL A 93 5.63 -2.97 4.13
C VAL A 93 5.93 -1.53 4.44
N GLU A 94 5.43 -0.63 3.60
CA GLU A 94 5.56 0.81 3.78
C GLU A 94 4.18 1.41 4.07
N VAL A 95 4.06 2.05 5.24
CA VAL A 95 2.82 2.67 5.70
C VAL A 95 2.91 4.18 5.52
N MET A 96 2.13 4.69 4.60
CA MET A 96 2.20 6.08 4.13
C MET A 96 0.95 6.87 4.48
N GLN A 97 1.04 8.20 4.39
CA GLN A 97 -0.13 9.06 4.47
C GLN A 97 -1.04 8.86 3.27
N MET A 98 -2.35 8.91 3.50
CA MET A 98 -3.33 9.05 2.42
C MET A 98 -3.18 10.45 1.82
N THR A 99 -2.73 10.53 0.57
CA THR A 99 -2.51 11.81 -0.12
C THR A 99 -3.76 12.28 -0.87
N ALA A 100 -4.66 11.37 -1.24
CA ALA A 100 -5.89 11.70 -1.95
C ALA A 100 -6.99 12.12 -0.97
N GLY A 101 -7.60 13.29 -1.21
CA GLY A 101 -8.76 13.76 -0.43
C GLY A 101 -8.46 14.14 1.01
N VAL A 102 -7.19 14.34 1.37
CA VAL A 102 -6.76 14.76 2.71
C VAL A 102 -5.97 16.06 2.60
N MET A 103 -6.27 17.02 3.47
CA MET A 103 -5.57 18.29 3.60
C MET A 103 -4.97 18.40 5.00
N THR A 104 -3.70 18.78 5.10
CA THR A 104 -3.05 19.10 6.37
C THR A 104 -2.84 20.61 6.45
N VAL A 105 -3.27 21.23 7.55
CA VAL A 105 -3.12 22.67 7.81
C VAL A 105 -2.15 22.86 8.98
N TYR A 106 -1.14 23.70 8.76
CA TYR A 106 -0.14 24.07 9.77
C TYR A 106 -0.37 25.53 10.21
N GLN A 107 -0.55 25.74 11.52
CA GLN A 107 -0.61 27.06 12.16
C GLN A 107 0.48 27.14 13.22
N GLY A 108 1.67 27.59 12.82
CA GLY A 108 2.86 27.47 13.66
C GLY A 108 3.23 25.99 13.86
N LEU A 109 3.27 25.54 15.12
CA LEU A 109 3.52 24.14 15.47
C LEU A 109 2.25 23.28 15.52
N SER A 110 1.07 23.90 15.48
CA SER A 110 -0.20 23.16 15.49
C SER A 110 -0.50 22.63 14.10
N ARG A 111 -0.55 21.30 13.99
CA ARG A 111 -0.92 20.58 12.77
C ARG A 111 -2.36 20.06 12.90
N THR A 112 -3.17 20.20 11.87
CA THR A 112 -4.53 19.64 11.84
C THR A 112 -4.77 18.96 10.51
N THR A 113 -5.51 17.85 10.53
CA THR A 113 -5.80 17.09 9.32
C THR A 113 -7.30 17.06 9.03
N LEU A 114 -7.66 17.25 7.77
CA LEU A 114 -9.03 17.26 7.26
C LEU A 114 -9.17 16.28 6.10
N ALA A 115 -10.29 15.56 6.02
CA ALA A 115 -10.68 14.80 4.84
C ALA A 115 -11.72 15.60 4.04
N CYS A 116 -11.49 15.79 2.74
CA CYS A 116 -12.26 16.69 1.88
C CYS A 116 -12.91 15.94 0.72
N ALA A 117 -14.24 15.89 0.71
CA ALA A 117 -15.03 15.41 -0.43
C ALA A 117 -16.52 15.82 -0.32
N PRO A 118 -17.01 16.90 -0.97
CA PRO A 118 -16.32 18.10 -1.45
C PRO A 118 -16.06 19.13 -0.34
N VAL A 119 -16.69 18.96 0.83
CA VAL A 119 -16.47 19.78 2.04
C VAL A 119 -15.48 19.06 2.95
N CYS A 120 -14.59 19.82 3.58
CA CYS A 120 -13.60 19.27 4.50
C CYS A 120 -14.21 19.02 5.88
N GLN A 121 -13.98 17.82 6.42
CA GLN A 121 -14.36 17.40 7.77
C GLN A 121 -13.12 17.03 8.57
N PRO A 122 -13.11 17.27 9.90
CA PRO A 122 -11.98 16.93 10.74
C PRO A 122 -11.77 15.42 10.78
N VAL A 123 -10.50 14.99 10.66
CA VAL A 123 -10.09 13.61 10.90
C VAL A 123 -8.90 13.60 11.83
N VAL A 124 -8.81 12.59 12.68
CA VAL A 124 -7.70 12.46 13.62
C VAL A 124 -6.58 11.70 12.93
N MET A 125 -5.43 12.35 12.74
CA MET A 125 -4.20 11.69 12.27
C MET A 125 -3.07 11.80 13.29
N MET A 126 -2.18 10.81 13.24
CA MET A 126 -0.96 10.82 14.06
C MET A 126 -0.14 12.08 13.77
N GLY A 127 0.21 12.81 14.83
CA GLY A 127 0.96 14.05 14.77
C GLY A 127 0.10 15.31 14.56
N ASP A 128 -1.22 15.20 14.59
CA ASP A 128 -2.10 16.37 14.73
C ASP A 128 -1.99 16.96 16.15
N ASP A 129 -2.37 18.23 16.29
CA ASP A 129 -2.46 18.95 17.54
C ASP A 129 -3.36 18.21 18.52
N ASN A 130 -2.91 18.10 19.78
CA ASN A 130 -3.61 17.33 20.81
C ASN A 130 -4.98 17.93 21.14
N GLY A 131 -5.13 19.25 21.09
CA GLY A 131 -6.40 19.94 21.34
C GLY A 131 -7.40 19.67 20.23
N PHE A 132 -6.96 19.79 18.97
CA PHE A 132 -7.78 19.43 17.80
C PHE A 132 -8.22 17.97 17.85
N SER A 133 -7.27 17.06 18.09
CA SER A 133 -7.53 15.61 18.15
C SER A 133 -8.51 15.27 19.26
N GLY A 134 -8.32 15.86 20.45
CA GLY A 134 -9.22 15.66 21.59
C GLY A 134 -10.65 16.12 21.29
N GLN A 135 -10.83 17.27 20.64
CA GLN A 135 -12.14 17.77 20.26
C GLN A 135 -12.83 16.88 19.21
N ALA A 136 -12.10 16.42 18.20
CA ALA A 136 -12.64 15.53 17.17
C ALA A 136 -13.02 14.13 17.71
N LEU A 137 -12.26 13.60 18.67
CA LEU A 137 -12.62 12.37 19.37
C LEU A 137 -13.86 12.55 20.25
N ALA A 138 -13.93 13.65 21.01
CA ALA A 138 -15.06 13.96 21.86
C ALA A 138 -16.35 14.13 21.04
N SER A 139 -16.30 14.83 19.89
CA SER A 139 -17.47 14.98 19.01
C SER A 139 -17.93 13.63 18.45
N SER A 140 -16.99 12.76 18.06
CA SER A 140 -17.31 11.41 17.58
C SER A 140 -18.01 10.57 18.66
N GLN A 141 -17.53 10.63 19.91
CA GLN A 141 -18.16 9.95 21.05
C GLN A 141 -19.58 10.46 21.34
N LEU A 142 -19.80 11.78 21.26
CA LEU A 142 -21.13 12.38 21.43
C LEU A 142 -22.11 11.85 20.38
N VAL A 143 -21.71 11.83 19.10
CA VAL A 143 -22.53 11.27 18.01
C VAL A 143 -22.83 9.78 18.26
N GLN A 144 -21.84 9.01 18.69
CA GLN A 144 -22.02 7.58 19.00
C GLN A 144 -23.00 7.36 20.16
N SER A 145 -22.97 8.22 21.17
CA SER A 145 -23.85 8.13 22.34
C SER A 145 -25.30 8.52 22.03
N ALA A 146 -25.52 9.44 21.08
CA ALA A 146 -26.85 9.85 20.64
C ALA A 146 -27.50 8.86 19.66
N ALA A 147 -26.72 7.94 19.08
CA ALA A 147 -27.19 6.90 18.18
C ALA A 147 -27.74 5.65 18.90
N ASN A 148 -27.56 5.57 20.22
CA ASN A 148 -28.11 4.53 21.10
C ASN A 148 -29.24 5.09 21.97
#